data_AF-A0A8J4YPE6-F1
#
_entry.id   AF-A0A8J4YPE6-F1
#
_cell.length_a   1.000
_cell.length_b   1.000
_cell.length_c   1.000
_cell.angle_alpha   90.00
_cell.angle_beta   90.00
_cell.angle_gamma   90.00
#
_symmetry.space_group_name_H-M   'P 1'
#
loop_
_entity.id
_entity.type
_entity.pdbx_description
1 polymer ?
#
loop_
_entity_poly.entity_id
_entity_poly.type
_entity_poly.pdbx_seq_one_letter_code
_entity_poly.pdbx_strand_id
1 'polypeptide(L)'
;MFASLKDPLKPVLYTCKILDDGPTPRFEIVCEDEEDAVVGGNSPAECHNQILQTINLSLDMDLLTVKTEGTDSDERGCRFFGLTHPSVQNVLQACPGARKCSRYKWIKFEVCRSEAEVESVFEGDKEASLCHEALLRNIRFARHHVTSP
;
A
#
# COMPACT_ATOMS: atom_id res chain seq x y z
N MET A 1 -3.22 8.75 -2.48
CA MET A 1 -2.38 9.04 -3.66
C MET A 1 -0.95 8.70 -3.31
N PHE A 2 -0.20 8.16 -4.25
CA PHE A 2 1.21 7.78 -4.05
C PHE A 2 2.06 8.22 -5.24
N ALA A 3 3.37 7.95 -5.25
CA ALA A 3 4.27 8.39 -6.31
C ALA A 3 3.92 7.75 -7.66
N SER A 4 3.99 8.55 -8.73
CA SER A 4 3.97 8.06 -10.11
C SER A 4 5.15 7.13 -10.39
N LEU A 5 4.93 6.13 -11.25
CA LEU A 5 5.99 5.22 -11.70
C LEU A 5 6.96 5.90 -12.68
N LYS A 6 6.49 6.91 -13.43
CA LYS A 6 7.30 7.68 -14.39
C LYS A 6 8.05 8.83 -13.73
N ASP A 7 7.37 9.56 -12.87
CA ASP A 7 7.89 10.76 -12.21
C ASP A 7 7.54 10.70 -10.72
N PRO A 8 8.37 10.05 -9.89
CA PRO A 8 8.04 9.81 -8.48
C PRO A 8 7.87 11.09 -7.64
N LEU A 9 8.22 12.26 -8.18
CA LEU A 9 7.93 13.55 -7.56
C LEU A 9 6.46 13.98 -7.68
N LYS A 10 5.68 13.34 -8.56
CA LYS A 10 4.26 13.61 -8.75
C LYS A 10 3.39 12.57 -8.03
N PRO A 11 2.34 13.01 -7.31
CA PRO A 11 1.34 12.10 -6.77
C PRO A 11 0.35 11.69 -7.87
N VAL A 12 -0.07 10.42 -7.85
CA VAL A 12 -1.09 9.86 -8.74
C VAL A 12 -2.03 8.95 -7.96
N LEU A 13 -3.18 8.64 -8.56
CA LEU A 13 -4.10 7.64 -8.04
C LEU A 13 -3.68 6.23 -8.46
N TYR A 14 -3.83 5.29 -7.54
CA TYR A 14 -3.68 3.87 -7.79
C TYR A 14 -5.01 3.18 -7.59
N THR A 15 -5.43 2.41 -8.59
CA THR A 15 -6.62 1.56 -8.51
C THR A 15 -6.20 0.16 -8.15
N CYS A 16 -6.58 -0.29 -6.95
CA CYS A 16 -6.33 -1.66 -6.48
C CYS A 16 -7.56 -2.54 -6.72
N LYS A 17 -7.38 -3.74 -7.27
CA LYS A 17 -8.45 -4.70 -7.56
C LYS A 17 -8.08 -6.08 -7.02
N ILE A 18 -9.10 -6.80 -6.58
CA ILE A 18 -9.01 -8.21 -6.19
C ILE A 18 -9.94 -8.96 -7.12
N LEU A 19 -9.39 -9.88 -7.91
CA LEU A 19 -10.10 -10.66 -8.90
C LEU A 19 -10.18 -12.12 -8.46
N ASP A 20 -11.22 -12.81 -8.94
CA ASP A 20 -11.32 -14.26 -8.83
C ASP A 20 -10.38 -14.91 -9.84
N ASP A 21 -9.44 -15.72 -9.34
CA ASP A 21 -8.48 -16.51 -10.13
C ASP A 21 -8.52 -17.99 -9.70
N GLY A 22 -9.69 -18.45 -9.25
CA GLY A 22 -9.94 -19.82 -8.85
C GLY A 22 -9.59 -20.09 -7.38
N PRO A 23 -8.63 -20.99 -7.06
CA PRO A 23 -8.35 -21.36 -5.66
C PRO A 23 -7.78 -20.22 -4.80
N THR A 24 -7.12 -19.25 -5.43
CA THR A 24 -6.50 -18.09 -4.80
C THR A 24 -6.92 -16.83 -5.54
N PRO A 25 -7.11 -15.70 -4.84
CA PRO A 25 -7.41 -14.44 -5.51
C PRO A 25 -6.20 -13.90 -6.26
N ARG A 26 -6.45 -13.17 -7.34
CA ARG A 26 -5.43 -12.35 -8.04
C ARG A 26 -5.55 -10.91 -7.58
N PHE A 27 -4.41 -10.30 -7.27
CA PHE A 27 -4.32 -8.89 -6.90
C PHE A 27 -3.77 -8.11 -8.09
N GLU A 28 -4.37 -6.96 -8.36
CA GLU A 28 -3.96 -6.06 -9.44
C GLU A 28 -3.90 -4.62 -8.94
N ILE A 29 -2.88 -3.89 -9.37
CA ILE A 29 -2.74 -2.46 -9.17
C ILE A 29 -2.57 -1.82 -10.55
N VAL A 30 -3.36 -0.79 -10.83
CA VAL A 30 -3.23 0.06 -12.02
C VAL A 30 -2.90 1.47 -11.57
N CYS A 31 -1.85 2.04 -12.16
CA CYS A 31 -1.47 3.42 -11.95
C CYS A 31 -2.22 4.32 -12.94
N GLU A 32 -2.81 5.42 -12.49
CA GLU A 32 -3.62 6.31 -13.33
C GLU A 32 -2.86 6.90 -14.52
N ASP A 33 -1.54 7.10 -14.41
CA ASP A 33 -0.71 7.62 -15.49
C ASP A 33 -0.06 6.55 -16.40
N GLU A 34 -0.39 5.28 -16.15
CA GLU A 34 0.03 4.09 -16.88
C GLU A 34 -1.12 3.05 -16.91
N GLU A 35 -2.27 3.44 -17.45
CA GLU A 35 -3.48 2.58 -17.43
C GLU A 35 -3.29 1.23 -18.13
N ASP A 36 -2.39 1.15 -19.12
CA ASP A 36 -2.07 -0.09 -19.84
C ASP A 36 -1.13 -1.02 -19.05
N ALA A 37 -0.47 -0.53 -18.00
CA ALA A 37 0.47 -1.29 -17.19
C ALA A 37 -0.20 -1.82 -15.92
N VAL A 38 -0.58 -3.10 -15.94
CA VAL A 38 -1.16 -3.78 -14.78
C VAL A 38 -0.08 -4.47 -13.96
N VAL A 39 0.08 -4.06 -12.71
CA VAL A 39 0.95 -4.74 -11.74
C VAL A 39 0.13 -5.82 -11.04
N GLY A 40 0.42 -7.08 -11.36
CA GLY A 40 -0.31 -8.22 -10.81
C GLY A 40 0.54 -9.11 -9.90
N GLY A 41 -0.13 -9.78 -8.96
CA GLY A 41 0.51 -10.72 -8.03
C GLY A 41 -0.49 -11.56 -7.25
N ASN A 42 0.00 -12.51 -6.46
CA ASN A 42 -0.80 -13.43 -5.66
C ASN A 42 -1.06 -12.91 -4.23
N SER A 43 -0.48 -11.76 -3.87
CA SER A 43 -0.73 -11.07 -2.61
C SER A 43 -0.67 -9.55 -2.78
N PRO A 44 -1.30 -8.77 -1.87
CA PRO A 44 -1.16 -7.32 -1.85
C PRO A 44 0.30 -6.87 -1.72
N ALA A 45 1.10 -7.60 -0.94
CA ALA A 45 2.51 -7.31 -0.72
C ALA A 45 3.34 -7.48 -1.98
N GLU A 46 3.08 -8.52 -2.77
CA GLU A 46 3.78 -8.76 -4.02
C GLU A 46 3.55 -7.62 -5.01
N CYS A 47 2.29 -7.19 -5.20
CA CYS A 47 1.97 -6.04 -6.05
C CYS A 47 2.62 -4.76 -5.53
N HIS A 48 2.52 -4.49 -4.22
CA HIS A 48 3.06 -3.26 -3.62
C HIS A 48 4.60 -3.22 -3.72
N ASN A 49 5.28 -4.34 -3.50
CA ASN A 49 6.73 -4.41 -3.64
C ASN A 49 7.21 -4.14 -5.08
N GLN A 50 6.47 -4.58 -6.10
CA GLN A 50 6.78 -4.24 -7.50
C GLN A 50 6.67 -2.73 -7.76
N ILE A 51 5.68 -2.05 -7.17
CA ILE A 51 5.56 -0.58 -7.23
C ILE A 51 6.77 0.09 -6.57
N LEU A 52 7.14 -0.33 -5.36
CA LEU A 52 8.30 0.23 -4.64
C LEU A 52 9.61 0.03 -5.43
N GLN A 53 9.83 -1.16 -5.99
CA GLN A 53 10.98 -1.45 -6.85
C GLN A 53 11.02 -0.52 -8.06
N THR A 54 9.89 -0.35 -8.74
CA THR A 54 9.79 0.52 -9.93
C THR A 54 10.09 1.98 -9.58
N ILE A 55 9.63 2.46 -8.44
CA ILE A 55 9.92 3.81 -7.96
C ILE A 55 11.41 3.99 -7.63
N ASN A 56 12.04 3.04 -6.92
CA ASN A 56 13.47 3.10 -6.64
C ASN A 56 14.29 3.13 -7.95
N LEU A 57 13.90 2.33 -8.95
CA LEU A 57 14.52 2.33 -10.28
C LEU A 57 14.35 3.67 -11.01
N SER A 58 13.15 4.24 -10.98
CA SER A 58 12.85 5.55 -11.60
C SER A 58 13.62 6.70 -10.94
N LEU A 59 13.86 6.61 -9.63
CA LEU A 59 14.64 7.57 -8.86
C LEU A 59 16.14 7.38 -8.96
N ASP A 60 16.63 6.23 -9.43
CA ASP A 60 18.02 5.79 -9.32
C ASP A 60 18.54 5.86 -7.86
N MET A 61 17.67 5.52 -6.89
CA MET A 61 17.97 5.56 -5.46
C MET A 61 17.24 4.43 -4.72
N ASP A 62 17.91 3.79 -3.76
CA ASP A 62 17.30 2.77 -2.89
C ASP A 62 16.69 3.41 -1.62
N LEU A 63 15.57 4.13 -1.80
CA LEU A 63 14.91 4.86 -0.70
C LEU A 63 13.78 4.07 -0.05
N LEU A 64 13.14 3.17 -0.80
CA LEU A 64 11.99 2.39 -0.35
C LEU A 64 12.43 0.96 -0.08
N THR A 65 12.28 0.51 1.17
CA THR A 65 12.64 -0.84 1.57
C THR A 65 11.70 -1.87 0.92
N VAL A 66 12.25 -2.72 0.06
CA VAL A 66 11.54 -3.85 -0.53
C VAL A 66 11.89 -5.13 0.24
N LYS A 67 10.91 -5.71 0.94
CA LYS A 67 11.06 -7.01 1.61
C LYS A 67 10.10 -7.99 0.98
N THR A 68 10.59 -9.11 0.46
CA THR A 68 9.74 -10.12 -0.19
C THR A 68 8.98 -11.00 0.80
N GLU A 69 9.40 -11.02 2.06
CA GLU A 69 8.82 -11.88 3.11
C GLU A 69 8.72 -11.14 4.44
N GLY A 70 7.77 -11.57 5.28
CA GLY A 70 7.58 -11.08 6.64
C GLY A 70 6.29 -10.30 6.84
N THR A 71 5.84 -10.26 8.10
CA THR A 71 4.57 -9.64 8.52
C THR A 71 4.47 -8.17 8.13
N ASP A 72 5.57 -7.43 8.21
CA ASP A 72 5.58 -5.99 7.88
C ASP A 72 5.22 -5.73 6.40
N SER A 73 5.71 -6.58 5.49
CA SER A 73 5.44 -6.41 4.06
C SER A 73 3.99 -6.76 3.74
N ASP A 74 3.46 -7.81 4.36
CA ASP A 74 2.06 -8.23 4.22
C ASP A 74 1.12 -7.13 4.72
N GLU A 75 1.39 -6.57 5.89
CA GLU A 75 0.62 -5.48 6.46
C GLU A 75 0.66 -4.26 5.57
N ARG A 76 1.84 -3.87 5.08
CA ARG A 76 1.99 -2.71 4.20
C ARG A 76 1.25 -2.88 2.87
N GLY A 77 1.36 -4.03 2.23
CA GLY A 77 0.59 -4.34 1.02
C GLY A 77 -0.93 -4.24 1.29
N CYS A 78 -1.39 -4.82 2.40
CA CYS A 78 -2.80 -4.73 2.79
C CYS A 78 -3.23 -3.28 3.08
N ARG A 79 -2.36 -2.45 3.68
CA ARG A 79 -2.59 -1.01 3.88
C ARG A 79 -2.72 -0.28 2.55
N PHE A 80 -1.87 -0.58 1.58
CA PHE A 80 -1.92 0.03 0.25
C PHE A 80 -3.23 -0.29 -0.48
N PHE A 81 -3.72 -1.54 -0.35
CA PHE A 81 -5.04 -1.94 -0.86
C PHE A 81 -6.23 -1.41 -0.03
N GLY A 82 -5.98 -0.75 1.11
CA GLY A 82 -7.01 -0.26 2.02
C GLY A 82 -7.71 -1.36 2.85
N LEU A 83 -7.23 -2.60 2.79
CA LEU A 83 -7.85 -3.76 3.47
C LEU A 83 -7.69 -3.72 4.99
N THR A 84 -6.75 -2.92 5.50
CA THR A 84 -6.58 -2.67 6.93
C THR A 84 -7.44 -1.53 7.44
N HIS A 85 -8.13 -0.79 6.56
CA HIS A 85 -8.95 0.34 6.98
C HIS A 85 -10.16 -0.17 7.79
N PRO A 86 -10.41 0.33 9.02
CA PRO A 86 -11.43 -0.20 9.92
C PRO A 86 -12.83 -0.30 9.30
N SER A 87 -13.24 0.72 8.55
CA SER A 87 -14.54 0.71 7.88
C SER A 87 -14.61 -0.32 6.74
N VAL A 88 -13.51 -0.53 6.01
CA VAL A 88 -13.44 -1.56 4.96
C VAL A 88 -13.54 -2.94 5.60
N GLN A 89 -12.77 -3.19 6.67
CA GLN A 89 -12.84 -4.44 7.43
C GLN A 89 -14.25 -4.72 7.97
N ASN A 90 -14.90 -3.71 8.55
CA ASN A 90 -16.25 -3.84 9.08
C ASN A 90 -17.26 -4.19 7.97
N VAL A 91 -17.17 -3.53 6.81
CA VAL A 91 -18.02 -3.83 5.64
C VAL A 91 -17.77 -5.24 5.13
N LEU A 92 -16.50 -5.65 4.97
CA LEU A 92 -16.15 -7.01 4.50
C LEU A 92 -16.67 -8.09 5.45
N GLN A 93 -16.60 -7.86 6.77
CA GLN A 93 -17.14 -8.78 7.78
C GLN A 93 -18.67 -8.89 7.76
N ALA A 94 -19.36 -7.86 7.28
CA ALA A 94 -20.81 -7.84 7.13
C ALA A 94 -21.29 -8.51 5.82
N CYS A 95 -20.39 -8.81 4.88
CA CYS A 95 -20.75 -9.44 3.60
C CYS A 95 -21.34 -10.85 3.79
N PRO A 96 -22.31 -11.25 2.94
CA PRO A 96 -22.79 -12.63 2.89
C PRO A 96 -21.63 -13.60 2.67
N GLY A 97 -21.59 -14.68 3.46
CA GLY A 97 -20.53 -15.69 3.34
C GLY A 97 -19.28 -15.41 4.17
N ALA A 98 -19.10 -14.23 4.76
CA ALA A 98 -17.95 -13.94 5.63
C ALA A 98 -17.78 -14.96 6.78
N ARG A 99 -18.90 -15.46 7.33
CA ARG A 99 -18.88 -16.52 8.36
C ARG A 99 -18.38 -17.88 7.88
N LYS A 100 -18.27 -18.11 6.57
CA LYS A 100 -17.71 -19.35 5.99
C LYS A 100 -16.18 -19.33 5.98
N CYS A 101 -15.55 -18.18 6.16
CA CYS A 101 -14.09 -18.04 6.23
C CYS A 101 -13.58 -18.49 7.60
N SER A 102 -13.46 -19.81 7.81
CA SER A 102 -13.14 -20.42 9.11
C SER A 102 -11.80 -19.98 9.73
N ARG A 103 -10.84 -19.56 8.90
CA ARG A 103 -9.53 -19.05 9.34
C ARG A 103 -9.50 -17.53 9.56
N TYR A 104 -10.59 -16.83 9.25
CA TYR A 104 -10.64 -15.37 9.40
C TYR A 104 -10.67 -14.96 10.88
N LYS A 105 -9.80 -14.03 11.27
CA LYS A 105 -9.78 -13.45 12.61
C LYS A 105 -10.72 -12.24 12.64
N TRP A 106 -11.80 -12.35 13.42
CA TRP A 106 -12.79 -11.28 13.57
C TRP A 106 -12.20 -10.10 14.35
N ILE A 107 -12.47 -8.91 13.84
CA ILE A 107 -11.99 -7.63 14.36
C ILE A 107 -13.21 -6.85 14.83
N LYS A 108 -13.14 -6.27 16.04
CA LYS A 108 -14.21 -5.44 16.57
C LYS A 108 -14.14 -4.04 15.95
N PHE A 109 -15.23 -3.59 15.32
CA PHE A 109 -15.36 -2.21 14.91
C PHE A 109 -15.80 -1.34 16.10
N GLU A 110 -15.12 -0.21 16.30
CA GLU A 110 -15.42 0.73 17.38
C GLU A 110 -15.72 2.10 16.75
N VAL A 111 -16.94 2.59 17.01
CA VAL A 111 -17.51 3.81 16.40
C VAL A 111 -17.03 5.07 17.11
N CYS A 112 -16.76 4.99 18.41
CA CYS A 112 -16.26 6.10 19.22
C CYS A 112 -14.77 5.91 19.49
N ARG A 113 -13.93 6.14 18.48
CA ARG A 113 -12.48 6.22 18.70
C ARG A 113 -12.15 7.62 19.20
N SER A 114 -11.25 7.72 20.17
CA SER A 114 -10.64 9.00 20.51
C SER A 114 -9.87 9.54 19.31
N GLU A 115 -9.67 10.86 19.26
CA GLU A 115 -8.94 11.53 18.17
C GLU A 115 -7.53 10.94 17.98
N ALA A 116 -6.85 10.59 19.09
CA ALA A 116 -5.56 9.91 19.08
C ALA A 116 -5.61 8.48 18.50
N GLU A 117 -6.70 7.73 18.74
CA GLU A 117 -6.90 6.39 18.15
C GLU A 117 -7.33 6.44 16.68
N VAL A 118 -7.88 7.57 16.23
CA VAL A 118 -8.12 7.81 14.81
C VAL A 118 -6.80 8.14 14.12
N GLU A 119 -5.99 9.02 14.70
CA GLU A 119 -4.66 9.36 14.17
C GLU A 119 -3.72 8.15 14.08
N SER A 120 -3.76 7.22 15.04
CA SER A 120 -2.93 6.01 15.00
C SER A 120 -3.26 5.07 13.83
N VAL A 121 -4.50 5.06 13.34
CA VAL A 121 -4.89 4.32 12.12
C VAL A 121 -4.17 4.88 10.89
N PHE A 122 -3.98 6.19 10.87
CA PHE A 122 -3.30 6.93 9.81
C PHE A 122 -1.78 7.03 10.03
N GLU A 123 -1.18 6.28 10.98
CA GLU A 123 0.28 6.26 11.15
C GLU A 123 1.05 5.90 9.88
N GLY A 124 0.44 5.16 8.95
CA GLY A 124 1.00 4.88 7.62
C GLY A 124 1.23 6.14 6.76
N ASP A 125 0.65 7.28 7.10
CA ASP A 125 0.91 8.57 6.45
C ASP A 125 2.34 9.07 6.72
N LYS A 126 3.06 8.44 7.65
CA LYS A 126 4.47 8.74 7.95
C LYS A 126 5.45 7.80 7.23
N GLU A 127 4.98 6.71 6.63
CA GLU A 127 5.84 5.74 5.94
C GLU A 127 6.01 6.11 4.46
N ALA A 128 7.25 6.26 4.01
CA ALA A 128 7.55 6.68 2.63
C ALA A 128 7.05 5.71 1.56
N SER A 129 6.82 4.44 1.90
CA SER A 129 6.28 3.42 1.00
C SER A 129 4.76 3.45 0.87
N LEU A 130 4.06 4.27 1.67
CA LEU A 130 2.61 4.43 1.63
C LEU A 130 2.17 5.88 1.42
N CYS A 131 3.05 6.85 1.72
CA CYS A 131 2.75 8.27 1.66
C CYS A 131 3.71 9.03 0.74
N HIS A 132 3.14 9.77 -0.22
CA HIS A 132 3.90 10.56 -1.19
C HIS A 132 4.72 11.67 -0.51
N GLU A 133 4.14 12.38 0.46
CA GLU A 133 4.85 13.45 1.19
C GLU A 133 6.05 12.92 1.99
N ALA A 134 5.90 11.76 2.62
CA ALA A 134 7.00 11.09 3.33
C ALA A 134 8.12 10.68 2.36
N LEU A 135 7.77 10.18 1.17
CA LEU A 135 8.75 9.89 0.11
C LEU A 135 9.45 11.16 -0.40
N LEU A 136 8.71 12.24 -0.68
CA LEU A 136 9.30 13.52 -1.11
C LEU A 136 10.29 14.06 -0.08
N ARG A 137 9.95 13.94 1.20
CA ARG A 137 10.87 14.28 2.30
C ARG A 137 12.16 13.47 2.18
N ASN A 138 12.08 12.14 2.05
CA ASN A 138 13.24 11.27 1.90
C ASN A 138 14.08 11.60 0.66
N ILE A 139 13.43 11.86 -0.48
CA ILE A 139 14.10 12.27 -1.72
C ILE A 139 14.90 13.56 -1.51
N ARG A 140 14.29 14.59 -0.90
CA ARG A 140 14.96 15.87 -0.61
C ARG A 140 16.18 15.63 0.28
N PHE A 141 16.02 14.87 1.35
CA PHE A 141 17.13 14.54 2.26
C PHE A 141 18.27 13.82 1.53
N ALA A 142 17.97 12.79 0.73
CA ALA A 142 18.97 12.04 -0.01
C ALA A 142 19.74 12.92 -1.01
N ARG A 143 19.02 13.73 -1.79
CA ARG A 143 19.64 14.62 -2.80
C ARG A 143 20.56 15.67 -2.18
N HIS A 144 20.21 16.22 -1.02
CA HIS A 144 21.08 17.18 -0.33
C HIS A 144 22.40 16.56 0.18
N HIS A 145 22.38 15.30 0.59
CA HIS A 145 23.59 14.60 1.07
C HIS A 145 24.50 14.15 -0.07
N VAL A 146 23.97 13.93 -1.27
CA VAL A 146 24.77 13.65 -2.48
C VAL A 146 25.49 14.90 -2.99
N THR A 147 24.99 16.10 -2.68
CA THR A 147 25.55 17.39 -3.17
C THR A 147 26.48 18.12 -2.20
N SER A 148 26.73 17.60 -1.00
CA SER A 148 27.74 18.17 -0.10
C SER A 148 29.13 17.59 -0.39
N PRO A 149 30.11 18.42 -0.81
CA PRO A 149 31.50 18.00 -1.05
C PRO A 149 32.26 17.66 0.23
#